data_AF-A0A519WEG3-F1
#
_entry.id   AF-A0A519WEG3-F1
#
_cell.length_a   1.000
_cell.length_b   1.000
_cell.length_c   1.000
_cell.angle_alpha   90.00
_cell.angle_beta   90.00
_cell.angle_gamma   90.00
#
_symmetry.space_group_name_H-M   'P 1'
#
loop_
_entity.id
_entity.type
_entity.pdbx_description
1 polymer ?
#
loop_
_entity_poly.entity_id
_entity_poly.type
_entity_poly.pdbx_seq_one_letter_code
_entity_poly.pdbx_strand_id
1 'polypeptide(L)' 'MKNDSNFRISVTLNGTDQTTHLKVHHKDETFEVELDGKTIVILNNGDNSWSSVDGKADQLTINLLGDAIEQFYKEQGW' A
#
# COMPACT_ATOMS: atom_id res chain seq x y z
N MET A 1 -11.77 -8.65 2.04
CA MET A 1 -11.30 -7.44 2.75
C MET A 1 -12.49 -6.56 3.09
N LYS A 2 -12.47 -5.84 4.23
CA LYS A 2 -13.48 -4.80 4.48
C LYS A 2 -13.25 -3.65 3.50
N ASN A 3 -14.19 -3.48 2.57
CA ASN A 3 -14.24 -2.32 1.68
C ASN A 3 -14.52 -1.06 2.53
N ASP A 4 -13.91 0.07 2.14
CA ASP A 4 -13.98 1.37 2.83
C ASP A 4 -13.47 1.35 4.28
N SER A 5 -12.16 1.16 4.45
CA SER A 5 -11.52 1.10 5.78
C SER A 5 -10.19 1.85 5.85
N ASN A 6 -9.91 2.42 7.02
CA ASN A 6 -8.67 3.14 7.31
C ASN A 6 -7.79 2.31 8.25
N PHE A 7 -6.51 2.15 7.90
CA PHE A 7 -5.53 1.44 8.71
C PHE A 7 -4.12 2.01 8.53
N ARG A 8 -3.15 1.42 9.23
CA ARG A 8 -1.73 1.76 9.08
C ARG A 8 -0.94 0.52 8.70
N ILE A 9 0.02 0.71 7.80
CA ILE A 9 0.99 -0.32 7.41
C ILE A 9 2.39 0.07 7.88
N SER A 10 3.24 -0.92 8.11
CA SER A 10 4.67 -0.74 8.35
C SER A 10 5.40 -1.09 7.06
N VAL A 11 6.15 -0.15 6.49
CA VAL A 11 6.90 -0.36 5.24
C VAL A 11 8.32 0.18 5.37
N THR A 12 9.29 -0.57 4.87
CA THR A 12 10.66 -0.11 4.68
C THR A 12 10.82 0.28 3.22
N LEU A 13 10.96 1.59 2.95
CA LEU A 13 11.03 2.12 1.58
C LEU A 13 12.43 1.99 1.01
N ASN A 14 12.52 1.83 -0.31
CA ASN A 14 13.80 1.69 -1.02
C ASN A 14 14.72 2.89 -0.75
N GLY A 15 16.02 2.61 -0.54
CA GLY A 15 17.02 3.62 -0.22
C GLY A 15 17.03 4.07 1.25
N THR A 16 16.20 3.46 2.09
CA THR A 16 16.19 3.68 3.54
C THR A 16 16.20 2.34 4.29
N ASP A 17 16.93 2.26 5.39
CA ASP A 17 16.82 1.16 6.35
C ASP A 17 15.75 1.45 7.43
N GLN A 18 14.94 2.49 7.21
CA GLN A 18 13.95 2.94 8.18
C GLN A 18 12.56 2.44 7.80
N THR A 19 11.93 1.74 8.75
CA THR A 19 10.51 1.41 8.66
C THR A 19 9.68 2.64 9.01
N THR A 20 8.74 2.99 8.13
CA THR A 20 7.76 4.07 8.34
C THR A 20 6.35 3.51 8.46
N HIS A 21 5.48 4.24 9.15
CA HIS A 21 4.08 3.87 9.36
C HIS A 21 3.15 4.75 8.54
N LEU A 22 2.70 4.24 7.39
CA LEU A 22 1.87 4.99 6.45
C LEU A 22 0.38 4.76 6.73
N LYS A 23 -0.42 5.81 6.53
CA LYS A 23 -1.89 5.66 6.55
C LYS A 23 -2.35 5.12 5.20
N VAL A 24 -3.30 4.19 5.27
CA VAL A 24 -3.93 3.59 4.10
C VAL A 24 -5.44 3.72 4.23
N HIS A 25 -6.08 4.20 3.18
CA HIS A 25 -7.52 4.09 2.99
C HIS A 25 -7.79 3.07 1.88
N HIS A 26 -8.38 1.94 2.23
CA HIS A 26 -8.83 0.94 1.28
C HIS A 26 -10.22 1.31 0.77
N LYS A 27 -10.34 1.52 -0.54
CA LYS A 27 -11.55 1.87 -1.24
C LYS A 27 -11.70 1.04 -2.52
N ASP A 28 -12.71 0.20 -2.55
CA ASP A 28 -13.00 -0.77 -3.60
C ASP A 28 -11.82 -1.70 -3.88
N GLU A 29 -11.21 -1.62 -5.06
CA GLU A 29 -10.04 -2.43 -5.43
C GLU A 29 -8.73 -1.65 -5.20
N THR A 30 -8.83 -0.40 -4.75
CA THR A 30 -7.71 0.54 -4.63
C THR A 30 -7.34 0.87 -3.19
N PHE A 31 -6.10 1.30 -3.01
CA PHE A 31 -5.55 1.72 -1.73
C PHE A 31 -4.92 3.10 -1.91
N GLU A 32 -5.44 4.07 -1.17
CA GLU A 32 -4.88 5.42 -1.09
C GLU A 32 -3.88 5.45 0.06
N VAL A 33 -2.61 5.72 -0.24
CA VAL A 33 -1.51 5.75 0.72
C VAL A 33 -0.96 7.17 0.84
N GLU A 34 -0.88 7.69 2.07
CA GLU A 34 -0.21 8.97 2.35
C GLU A 34 1.31 8.74 2.48
N LEU A 35 2.09 9.17 1.49
CA LEU A 35 3.57 9.11 1.47
C LEU A 35 4.16 10.49 1.16
N ASP A 36 5.07 10.97 2.02
CA ASP A 36 5.77 12.26 1.87
C ASP A 36 4.82 13.45 1.56
N GLY A 37 3.64 13.45 2.21
CA GLY A 37 2.62 14.49 2.01
C GLY A 37 1.85 14.39 0.68
N LYS A 38 2.05 13.31 -0.08
CA LYS A 38 1.32 13.00 -1.31
C LYS A 38 0.42 11.78 -1.11
N THR A 39 -0.72 11.77 -1.78
CA THR A 39 -1.55 10.57 -1.91
C THR A 39 -1.10 9.79 -3.14
N ILE A 40 -0.68 8.55 -2.93
CA ILE A 40 -0.40 7.54 -3.96
C ILE A 40 -1.57 6.58 -3.99
N VAL A 41 -2.11 6.30 -5.18
CA VAL A 41 -3.19 5.33 -5.35
C VAL A 41 -2.66 4.08 -6.03
N ILE A 42 -2.83 2.93 -5.38
CA ILE A 42 -2.39 1.63 -5.91
C ILE A 42 -3.56 0.65 -6.04
N LEU A 43 -3.44 -0.29 -6.98
CA LEU A 43 -4.43 -1.31 -7.31
C LEU A 43 -3.82 -2.70 -7.11
N ASN A 44 -4.57 -3.60 -6.46
CA ASN A 44 -4.25 -5.03 -6.47
C ASN A 44 -4.86 -5.67 -7.74
N ASN A 45 -4.04 -6.25 -8.61
CA ASN A 45 -4.50 -6.77 -9.90
C ASN A 45 -5.15 -8.18 -9.80
N GLY A 46 -5.21 -8.78 -8.61
CA GLY A 46 -5.79 -10.10 -8.38
C GLY A 46 -4.90 -11.29 -8.79
N ASP A 47 -3.67 -11.02 -9.24
CA ASP A 47 -2.68 -12.01 -9.68
C ASP A 47 -1.34 -11.88 -8.92
N ASN A 48 -1.40 -11.37 -7.68
CA ASN A 48 -0.25 -11.00 -6.83
C ASN A 48 0.65 -9.90 -7.42
N SER A 49 0.15 -9.10 -8.36
CA SER A 49 0.83 -7.89 -8.82
C SER A 49 0.08 -6.62 -8.43
N TRP A 50 0.83 -5.53 -8.30
CA TRP A 50 0.35 -4.22 -7.88
C TRP A 50 0.63 -3.16 -8.94
N SER A 51 -0.35 -2.31 -9.21
CA SER A 51 -0.24 -1.23 -10.20
C SER A 51 -0.37 0.14 -9.54
N SER A 52 0.38 1.14 -10.03
CA SER A 52 0.08 2.55 -9.72
C SER A 52 -1.08 3.02 -10.59
N VAL A 53 -2.08 3.64 -9.98
CA VAL A 53 -3.22 4.23 -10.71
C VAL A 53 -2.88 5.62 -11.25
N ASP A 54 -2.04 6.38 -10.53
CA ASP A 54 -1.73 7.77 -10.84
C ASP A 54 -0.30 8.01 -11.35
N GLY A 55 0.53 6.96 -11.40
CA GLY A 55 1.91 7.02 -11.88
C GLY A 55 2.85 7.85 -11.00
N LYS A 56 2.48 8.15 -9.75
CA LYS A 56 3.25 9.05 -8.88
C LYS A 56 4.46 8.41 -8.19
N ALA A 57 4.61 7.10 -8.26
CA ALA A 57 5.71 6.35 -7.65
C ALA A 57 6.23 5.25 -8.59
N ASP A 58 7.50 4.89 -8.42
CA ASP A 58 8.12 3.80 -9.17
C ASP A 58 7.58 2.42 -8.75
N GLN A 59 7.73 1.42 -9.64
CA GLN A 59 7.18 0.08 -9.43
C GLN A 59 7.72 -0.61 -8.17
N LEU A 60 8.96 -0.33 -7.75
CA LEU A 60 9.50 -0.92 -6.54
C LEU A 60 8.79 -0.39 -5.30
N THR A 61 8.55 0.92 -5.25
CA THR A 61 7.75 1.55 -4.19
C THR A 61 6.33 0.98 -4.17
N ILE A 62 5.69 0.83 -5.34
CA ILE A 62 4.35 0.22 -5.45
C ILE A 62 4.32 -1.20 -4.89
N ASN A 63 5.31 -2.03 -5.23
CA ASN A 63 5.40 -3.39 -4.73
C ASN A 63 5.59 -3.42 -3.20
N LEU A 64 6.47 -2.57 -2.65
CA LEU A 64 6.70 -2.49 -1.20
C LEU A 64 5.45 -2.08 -0.43
N LEU A 65 4.66 -1.14 -0.98
CA LEU A 65 3.37 -0.75 -0.40
C LEU A 65 2.36 -1.90 -0.46
N GLY A 66 2.29 -2.59 -1.61
CA GLY A 66 1.44 -3.76 -1.81
C GLY A 66 1.74 -4.89 -0.82
N ASP A 67 3.02 -5.25 -0.69
CA ASP A 67 3.50 -6.28 0.25
C ASP A 67 3.12 -5.94 1.70
N ALA A 68 3.30 -4.67 2.10
CA ALA A 68 2.97 -4.21 3.44
C ALA A 68 1.45 -4.22 3.71
N ILE A 69 0.62 -3.94 2.70
CA ILE A 69 -0.84 -4.06 2.80
C ILE A 69 -1.26 -5.53 2.93
N GLU A 70 -0.69 -6.43 2.12
CA GLU A 70 -0.95 -7.86 2.26
C GLU A 70 -0.55 -8.38 3.63
N GLN A 71 0.62 -7.98 4.13
CA GLN A 71 1.10 -8.36 5.44
C GLN A 71 0.13 -7.91 6.54
N PHE A 72 -0.35 -6.68 6.48
CA PHE A 72 -1.39 -6.19 7.40
C PHE A 72 -2.62 -7.11 7.39
N TYR A 73 -3.15 -7.48 6.22
CA TYR A 73 -4.32 -8.35 6.14
C TYR A 73 -4.05 -9.77 6.64
N LYS A 74 -2.88 -10.34 6.31
CA LYS A 74 -2.45 -11.66 6.81
C LYS A 74 -2.41 -11.67 8.35
N GLU A 75 -1.90 -10.61 8.97
CA GLU A 75 -1.88 -10.45 10.44
C GLU A 75 -3.27 -10.33 11.07
N GLN A 76 -4.25 -9.83 10.30
CA GLN A 76 -5.66 -9.78 10.72
C GLN A 76 -6.42 -11.09 10.45
N GLY A 77 -5.75 -12.13 9.91
CA GLY A 77 -6.35 -13.44 9.62
C GLY A 77 -7.19 -13.49 8.34
N TRP A 78 -6.90 -12.62 7.37
CA TRP A 78 -7.50 -12.65 6.03
C TRP A 78 -6.67 -13.45 5.03
#